data_AF-A0A4P7GGL2-F1
#
_entry.id   AF-A0A4P7GGL2-F1
#
_cell.length_a   1.000
_cell.length_b   1.000
_cell.length_c   1.000
_cell.angle_alpha   90.00
_cell.angle_beta   90.00
_cell.angle_gamma   90.00
#
_symmetry.space_group_name_H-M   'P 1'
#
loop_
_entity.id
_entity.type
_entity.pdbx_description
1 polymer ?
#
loop_
_entity_poly.entity_id
_entity_poly.type
_entity_poly.pdbx_seq_one_letter_code
_entity_poly.pdbx_strand_id
1 'polypeptide(L)'
;MAKGSDSSKVWSAFSLVAVLGAAAVAKKALNTSWKAATGKTPPANPADPDVDMKEAVAWAVVSGALIGLARMYAARRAAGYYAKSTGHLPPELKADRQDPDAETPTT
;
A
#
# COMPACT_ATOMS: atom_id res chain seq x y z
N MET A 1 24.25 -17.05 25.68
CA MET A 1 23.04 -17.89 25.72
C MET A 1 22.36 -17.79 24.36
N ALA A 2 22.38 -18.87 23.58
CA ALA A 2 21.83 -18.93 22.24
C ALA A 2 20.38 -19.44 22.28
N LYS A 3 19.42 -18.62 21.83
CA LYS A 3 18.03 -19.05 21.58
C LYS A 3 17.39 -18.09 20.57
N GLY A 4 17.36 -18.47 19.29
CA GLY A 4 16.73 -17.61 18.27
C GLY A 4 16.73 -18.08 16.81
N SER A 5 17.29 -19.24 16.49
CA SER A 5 17.53 -19.64 15.09
C SER A 5 16.39 -20.42 14.41
N ASP A 6 15.40 -20.93 15.16
CA ASP A 6 14.28 -21.72 14.59
C ASP A 6 13.01 -20.88 14.39
N SER A 7 12.67 -20.02 15.35
CA SER A 7 11.52 -19.11 15.24
C SER A 7 11.70 -18.11 14.09
N SER A 8 12.91 -17.58 13.91
CA SER A 8 13.24 -16.67 12.80
C SER A 8 13.15 -17.34 11.43
N LYS A 9 13.55 -18.62 11.30
CA LYS A 9 13.41 -19.38 10.04
C LYS A 9 11.95 -19.73 9.73
N VAL A 10 11.19 -20.22 10.72
CA VAL A 10 9.75 -20.52 10.55
C VAL A 10 8.98 -19.26 10.22
N TRP A 11 9.30 -18.14 10.90
CA TRP A 11 8.73 -16.83 10.60
C TRP A 11 9.09 -16.33 9.20
N SER A 12 10.35 -16.51 8.77
CA SER A 12 10.80 -16.12 7.43
C SER A 12 10.14 -16.96 6.34
N ALA A 13 10.04 -18.28 6.54
CA ALA A 13 9.34 -19.19 5.64
C ALA A 13 7.85 -18.85 5.54
N PHE A 14 7.20 -18.61 6.68
CA PHE A 14 5.81 -18.15 6.71
C PHE A 14 5.63 -16.81 5.98
N SER A 15 6.51 -15.85 6.22
CA SER A 15 6.48 -14.54 5.54
C SER A 15 6.64 -14.70 4.03
N LEU A 16 7.56 -15.56 3.58
CA LEU A 16 7.74 -15.85 2.17
C LEU A 16 6.47 -16.44 1.55
N VAL A 17 5.88 -17.46 2.19
CA VAL A 17 4.63 -18.07 1.74
C VAL A 17 3.49 -17.05 1.71
N ALA A 18 3.40 -16.18 2.72
CA ALA A 18 2.39 -15.13 2.78
C ALA A 18 2.56 -14.12 1.63
N VAL A 19 3.77 -13.66 1.35
CA VAL A 19 4.07 -12.77 0.21
C VAL A 19 3.71 -13.44 -1.11
N LEU A 20 4.09 -14.70 -1.30
CA LEU A 20 3.78 -15.44 -2.53
C LEU A 20 2.26 -15.64 -2.69
N GLY A 21 1.56 -15.96 -1.61
CA GLY A 21 0.10 -16.08 -1.60
C GLY A 21 -0.59 -14.74 -1.92
N ALA A 22 -0.14 -13.66 -1.29
CA ALA A 22 -0.65 -12.31 -1.55
C ALA A 22 -0.42 -11.90 -3.01
N ALA A 23 0.77 -12.18 -3.56
CA ALA A 23 1.09 -11.91 -4.95
C ALA A 23 0.18 -12.70 -5.91
N ALA A 24 -0.08 -13.98 -5.64
CA ALA A 24 -0.96 -14.81 -6.45
C ALA A 24 -2.42 -14.30 -6.44
N VAL A 25 -2.92 -13.92 -5.25
CA VAL A 25 -4.27 -13.34 -5.11
C VAL A 25 -4.36 -12.00 -5.80
N ALA A 26 -3.38 -11.12 -5.61
CA ALA A 26 -3.33 -9.81 -6.28
C ALA A 26 -3.32 -9.95 -7.80
N LYS A 27 -2.51 -10.86 -8.34
CA LYS A 27 -2.46 -11.14 -9.79
C LYS A 27 -3.81 -11.61 -10.31
N LYS A 28 -4.50 -12.48 -9.57
CA LYS A 28 -5.83 -12.97 -9.96
C LYS A 28 -6.89 -11.87 -9.89
N ALA A 29 -6.89 -11.06 -8.84
CA ALA A 29 -7.80 -9.93 -8.69
C ALA A 29 -7.60 -8.89 -9.81
N LEU A 30 -6.36 -8.58 -10.16
CA LEU A 30 -6.02 -7.70 -11.28
C LEU A 30 -6.52 -8.28 -12.62
N ASN A 31 -6.25 -9.56 -12.89
CA ASN A 31 -6.72 -10.19 -14.11
C ASN A 31 -8.24 -10.24 -14.21
N THR A 32 -8.94 -10.53 -13.10
CA THR A 32 -10.39 -10.59 -13.05
C THR A 32 -11.02 -9.20 -13.19
N SER A 33 -10.51 -8.19 -12.48
CA SER A 33 -11.01 -6.82 -12.59
C SER A 33 -10.82 -6.26 -14.00
N TRP A 34 -9.68 -6.54 -14.64
CA TRP A 34 -9.45 -6.15 -16.03
C TRP A 34 -10.40 -6.86 -16.99
N LYS A 35 -10.55 -8.18 -16.86
CA LYS A 35 -11.47 -8.95 -17.70
C LYS A 35 -12.92 -8.48 -17.52
N ALA A 36 -13.32 -8.13 -16.30
CA ALA A 36 -14.66 -7.62 -15.99
C ALA A 36 -14.90 -6.22 -16.56
N ALA A 37 -13.90 -5.33 -16.52
CA ALA A 37 -14.01 -3.97 -17.02
C ALA A 37 -13.95 -3.91 -18.57
N THR A 38 -13.03 -4.66 -19.18
CA THR A 38 -12.69 -4.52 -20.60
C THR A 38 -13.25 -5.65 -21.47
N GLY A 39 -13.73 -6.75 -20.86
CA GLY A 39 -14.24 -7.92 -21.57
C GLY A 39 -13.18 -8.73 -22.32
N LYS A 40 -11.91 -8.32 -22.26
CA LYS A 40 -10.76 -8.88 -22.99
C LYS A 40 -9.69 -9.40 -22.02
N THR A 41 -8.92 -10.41 -22.45
CA THR A 41 -7.77 -10.92 -21.69
C THR A 41 -6.72 -9.80 -21.52
N PRO A 42 -6.23 -9.54 -20.29
CA PRO A 42 -5.35 -8.40 -20.01
C PRO A 42 -4.07 -8.45 -20.86
N PRO A 43 -3.71 -7.35 -21.56
CA PRO A 43 -2.41 -7.25 -22.21
C PRO A 43 -1.36 -7.32 -21.11
N ALA A 44 -0.57 -8.39 -21.11
CA ALA A 44 0.37 -8.73 -20.06
C ALA A 44 1.58 -7.78 -19.99
N ASN A 45 1.58 -6.68 -20.74
CA ASN A 45 2.74 -5.83 -20.89
C ASN A 45 2.34 -4.34 -20.97
N PRO A 46 2.55 -3.54 -19.91
CA PRO A 46 2.44 -2.08 -19.97
C PRO A 46 3.53 -1.41 -20.84
N ALA A 47 4.48 -2.18 -21.39
CA ALA A 47 5.43 -1.74 -22.42
C ALA A 47 4.99 -2.17 -23.84
N ASP A 48 3.76 -2.65 -24.01
CA ASP A 48 3.20 -2.97 -25.33
C ASP A 48 2.97 -1.66 -26.12
N PRO A 49 3.66 -1.44 -27.25
CA PRO A 49 3.55 -0.22 -28.04
C PRO A 49 2.19 -0.01 -28.71
N ASP A 50 1.28 -1.00 -28.64
CA ASP A 50 -0.10 -0.91 -29.14
C ASP A 50 -1.09 -0.28 -28.14
N VAL A 51 -0.65 0.08 -26.92
CA VAL A 51 -1.47 0.88 -26.00
C VAL A 51 -1.26 2.37 -26.28
N ASP A 52 -2.30 3.05 -26.75
CA ASP A 52 -2.28 4.50 -26.96
C ASP A 52 -1.84 5.19 -25.65
N MET A 53 -0.86 6.10 -25.71
CA MET A 53 -0.31 6.75 -24.51
C MET A 53 -1.40 7.40 -23.64
N LYS A 54 -2.51 7.82 -24.25
CA LYS A 54 -3.65 8.38 -23.53
C LYS A 54 -4.34 7.34 -22.65
N GLU A 55 -4.45 6.09 -23.11
CA GLU A 55 -5.06 5.00 -22.38
C GLU A 55 -4.17 4.54 -21.22
N ALA A 56 -2.85 4.48 -21.44
CA ALA A 56 -1.88 4.21 -20.38
C ALA A 56 -1.91 5.29 -19.27
N VAL A 57 -1.97 6.57 -19.65
CA VAL A 57 -2.07 7.69 -18.70
C VAL A 57 -3.40 7.65 -17.93
N ALA A 58 -4.52 7.43 -18.61
CA ALA A 58 -5.83 7.31 -17.97
C ALA A 58 -5.83 6.17 -16.95
N TRP A 59 -5.24 5.02 -17.29
CA TRP A 59 -5.12 3.90 -16.37
C TRP A 59 -4.26 4.26 -15.16
N ALA A 60 -3.09 4.86 -15.38
CA ALA A 60 -2.17 5.25 -14.30
C ALA A 60 -2.83 6.23 -13.33
N VAL A 61 -3.57 7.21 -13.83
CA VAL A 61 -4.30 8.18 -12.99
C VAL A 61 -5.38 7.49 -12.16
N VAL A 62 -6.21 6.66 -12.79
CA VAL A 62 -7.32 5.97 -12.10
C VAL A 62 -6.77 5.05 -11.01
N SER A 63 -5.77 4.26 -11.33
CA SER A 63 -5.21 3.30 -10.39
C SER A 63 -4.33 3.94 -9.33
N GLY A 64 -3.60 5.00 -9.67
CA GLY A 64 -2.90 5.83 -8.70
C GLY A 64 -3.86 6.42 -7.68
N ALA A 65 -5.00 6.95 -8.13
CA ALA A 65 -6.04 7.47 -7.25
C ALA A 65 -6.64 6.37 -6.35
N LEU A 66 -6.98 5.21 -6.92
CA LEU A 66 -7.52 4.08 -6.15
C LEU A 66 -6.53 3.56 -5.10
N ILE A 67 -5.26 3.38 -5.46
CA ILE A 67 -4.21 2.95 -4.52
C ILE A 67 -4.00 3.99 -3.43
N GLY A 68 -3.99 5.28 -3.78
CA GLY A 68 -3.88 6.38 -2.83
C GLY A 68 -5.01 6.37 -1.80
N LEU A 69 -6.26 6.24 -2.26
CA LEU A 69 -7.44 6.13 -1.41
C LEU A 69 -7.39 4.88 -0.52
N ALA A 70 -6.97 3.73 -1.07
CA ALA A 70 -6.81 2.50 -0.31
C ALA A 70 -5.77 2.66 0.82
N ARG A 71 -4.62 3.28 0.53
CA ARG A 71 -3.58 3.58 1.53
C ARG A 71 -4.10 4.51 2.62
N MET A 72 -4.79 5.59 2.24
CA MET A 72 -5.40 6.53 3.19
C MET A 72 -6.40 5.83 4.12
N TYR A 73 -7.28 5.00 3.55
CA TYR A 73 -8.27 4.26 4.32
C TYR A 73 -7.64 3.23 5.25
N ALA A 74 -6.63 2.48 4.76
CA ALA A 74 -5.88 1.51 5.55
C ALA A 74 -5.14 2.19 6.71
N ALA A 75 -4.47 3.31 6.46
CA ALA A 75 -3.78 4.09 7.50
C ALA A 75 -4.77 4.59 8.57
N ARG A 76 -5.93 5.10 8.14
CA ARG A 76 -6.99 5.54 9.07
C ARG A 76 -7.53 4.39 9.92
N ARG A 77 -7.73 3.21 9.33
CA ARG A 77 -8.16 1.99 10.05
C ARG A 77 -7.08 1.48 11.00
N ALA A 78 -5.82 1.49 10.60
CA ALA A 78 -4.70 1.09 11.44
C ALA A 78 -4.56 2.02 12.65
N ALA A 79 -4.65 3.34 12.44
CA ALA A 79 -4.64 4.32 13.52
C ALA A 79 -5.83 4.15 14.48
N GLY A 80 -7.04 3.93 13.93
CA GLY A 80 -8.23 3.67 14.74
C GLY A 80 -8.17 2.35 15.51
N TYR A 81 -7.61 1.30 14.91
CA TYR A 81 -7.41 0.01 15.56
C TYR A 81 -6.34 0.09 16.65
N TYR A 82 -5.23 0.77 16.38
CA TYR A 82 -4.16 1.03 17.37
C TYR A 82 -4.68 1.84 18.55
N ALA A 83 -5.46 2.91 18.31
CA ALA A 83 -6.08 3.69 19.36
C ALA A 83 -7.07 2.86 20.19
N LYS A 84 -7.82 1.94 19.56
CA LYS A 84 -8.73 1.01 20.25
C LYS A 84 -8.01 -0.09 21.02
N SER A 85 -6.84 -0.55 20.57
CA SER A 85 -6.15 -1.71 21.12
C SER A 85 -5.10 -1.36 22.17
N THR A 86 -4.53 -0.16 22.14
CA THR A 86 -3.43 0.24 23.05
C THR A 86 -3.84 1.24 24.12
N GLY A 87 -5.01 1.89 24.02
CA GLY A 87 -5.51 2.85 25.01
C GLY A 87 -4.66 4.11 25.21
N HIS A 88 -3.52 4.22 24.53
CA HIS A 88 -2.55 5.33 24.61
C HIS A 88 -2.07 5.63 23.19
N LEU A 89 -2.15 6.89 22.78
CA LEU A 89 -1.65 7.31 21.47
C LEU A 89 -0.12 7.17 21.44
N PRO A 90 0.48 6.58 20.37
CA PRO A 90 1.92 6.52 20.24
C PRO A 90 2.45 7.97 20.11
N PRO A 91 3.59 8.30 20.75
CA PRO A 91 4.08 9.67 20.94
C PRO A 91 4.35 10.43 19.63
N GLU A 92 4.40 9.76 18.49
CA GLU A 92 4.77 10.33 17.19
C GLU A 92 3.64 11.10 16.48
N LEU A 93 2.38 11.03 16.96
CA LEU A 93 1.25 11.80 16.40
C LEU A 93 1.04 13.18 17.08
N LYS A 94 1.88 13.58 18.04
CA LYS A 94 1.81 14.92 18.67
C LYS A 94 2.65 16.00 17.97
N ALA A 95 3.45 15.67 16.96
CA ALA A 95 4.46 16.57 16.41
C ALA A 95 4.13 17.16 15.02
N ASP A 96 2.86 17.17 14.61
CA ASP A 96 2.42 17.85 13.38
C ASP A 96 1.48 19.03 13.67
N ARG A 97 1.57 19.60 14.88
CA ARG A 97 1.16 20.99 15.07
C ARG A 97 2.24 21.84 14.40
N GLN A 98 2.03 22.17 13.13
CA GLN A 98 2.61 23.39 12.58
C GLN A 98 2.24 24.53 13.53
N ASP A 99 3.18 24.93 14.37
CA ASP A 99 3.10 26.18 15.11
C ASP A 99 3.40 27.29 14.09
N PRO A 100 2.41 28.11 13.70
CA PRO A 100 2.62 29.23 12.77
C PRO A 100 3.45 30.38 13.39
N ASP A 101 3.89 30.23 14.64
CA ASP A 101 4.64 31.22 15.41
C ASP A 101 6.14 30.91 15.50
N ALA A 102 6.69 30.11 14.58
CA ALA A 102 8.14 30.02 14.38
C ALA A 102 8.67 31.37 13.89
N GLU A 103 8.98 32.21 14.87
CA GLU A 103 9.84 33.39 14.89
C GLU A 103 10.43 33.77 13.53
N THR A 104 10.02 34.93 13.04
CA THR A 104 10.74 35.67 12.00
C THR A 104 12.12 36.05 12.58
N PRO A 105 13.24 35.58 12.01
CA PRO A 105 14.52 36.20 12.32
C PRO A 105 14.59 37.47 11.47
N THR A 106 14.27 38.61 12.08
CA THR A 106 14.77 39.90 11.59
C THR A 106 16.29 39.90 11.70
N THR A 107 17.00 39.74 10.59
CA THR A 107 18.24 40.47 10.31
C THR A 107 18.51 40.50 8.81
#